data_AF-A0A9N9NS16-F1
#
_entry.id   AF-A0A9N9NS16-F1
#
_cell.length_a   1.000
_cell.length_b   1.000
_cell.length_c   1.000
_cell.angle_alpha   90.00
_cell.angle_beta   90.00
_cell.angle_gamma   90.00
#
_symmetry.space_group_name_H-M   'P 1'
#
loop_
_entity.id
_entity.type
_entity.pdbx_description
1 polymer ?
#
loop_
_entity_poly.entity_id
_entity_poly.type
_entity_poly.pdbx_seq_one_letter_code
_entity_poly.pdbx_strand_id
1 'polypeptide(L)'
;AEVLLKLLIALDELYFDDLIEDLLVAFFKQGAQWIRENFVYVYKISLQHHKFTQLSEYVDDIIQYEPEVLLHSREFVELEESELLPILDRDNFCVEDEAEIWDRIIEWGCAQQNSHLSTDPSEWSGEDIESMKLTLKNFIPLVRFFTMSSDKFYKHVRPYEKILGNICEQVLQSYLIKGWQPRDIRVLPRRNKASRANSKLLNNRQIREIYKKIYSKKPKKSRFIEDAYTMVLLEPTQYETFCVDPTVIVFRIVELDIVIGGYNPFKTKYSLISHSPTFKSKLEYSFMFKIDDEKIKFSSIVGTKEFKLQY
;
A
#
# COMPACT_ATOMS: atom_id res chain seq x y z
N ALA A 1 15.66 -17.89 -1.54
CA ALA A 1 15.24 -16.60 -2.11
C ALA A 1 16.45 -15.70 -2.37
N GLU A 2 17.26 -15.38 -1.35
CA GLU A 2 18.49 -14.59 -1.50
C GLU A 2 19.42 -15.05 -2.64
N VAL A 3 19.70 -16.35 -2.76
CA VAL A 3 20.53 -16.91 -3.85
C VAL A 3 19.95 -16.61 -5.23
N LEU A 4 18.62 -16.66 -5.38
CA LEU A 4 17.96 -16.36 -6.66
C LEU A 4 18.08 -14.87 -6.99
N LEU A 5 18.00 -13.98 -6.00
CA LEU A 5 18.19 -12.55 -6.19
C LEU A 5 19.64 -12.22 -6.58
N LYS A 6 20.63 -12.82 -5.90
CA LYS A 6 22.05 -12.67 -6.27
C LYS A 6 22.32 -13.16 -7.69
N LEU A 7 21.69 -14.26 -8.09
CA LEU A 7 21.77 -14.75 -9.47
C LEU A 7 21.11 -13.80 -10.48
N LEU A 8 19.94 -13.22 -10.14
CA LEU A 8 19.30 -12.20 -10.98
C LEU A 8 20.22 -11.00 -11.22
N ILE A 9 20.81 -10.47 -10.15
CA ILE A 9 21.78 -9.36 -10.20
C ILE A 9 22.95 -9.72 -11.12
N ALA A 10 23.57 -10.89 -10.92
CA ALA A 10 24.67 -11.35 -11.76
C ALA A 10 24.28 -11.53 -13.23
N LEU A 11 23.07 -12.00 -13.53
CA LEU A 11 22.59 -12.13 -14.91
C LEU A 11 22.41 -10.76 -15.57
N ASP A 12 21.91 -9.76 -14.85
CA ASP A 12 21.78 -8.40 -15.38
C ASP A 12 23.15 -7.76 -15.64
N GLU A 13 24.10 -7.90 -14.69
CA GLU A 13 25.48 -7.41 -14.83
C GLU A 13 26.24 -8.06 -16.00
N LEU A 14 25.95 -9.33 -16.27
CA LEU A 14 26.54 -10.11 -17.36
C LEU A 14 25.75 -10.00 -18.68
N TYR A 15 24.68 -9.22 -18.72
CA TYR A 15 23.82 -9.01 -19.90
C TYR A 15 23.16 -10.28 -20.45
N PHE A 16 22.81 -11.24 -19.58
CA PHE A 16 22.08 -12.46 -19.93
C PHE A 16 20.57 -12.30 -19.76
N ASP A 17 19.99 -11.39 -20.55
CA ASP A 17 18.60 -10.94 -20.39
C ASP A 17 17.56 -12.05 -20.57
N ASP A 18 17.84 -13.03 -21.43
CA ASP A 18 16.92 -14.13 -21.77
C ASP A 18 16.51 -14.99 -20.56
N LEU A 19 17.32 -15.01 -19.50
CA LEU A 19 17.08 -15.84 -18.30
C LEU A 19 16.44 -15.08 -17.14
N ILE A 20 16.35 -13.74 -17.23
CA ILE A 20 15.88 -12.89 -16.14
C ILE A 20 14.40 -13.14 -15.85
N GLU A 21 13.55 -13.22 -16.89
CA GLU A 21 12.11 -13.40 -16.71
C GLU A 21 11.77 -14.71 -16.00
N ASP A 22 12.34 -15.83 -16.46
CA ASP A 22 12.08 -17.16 -15.88
C ASP A 22 12.56 -17.23 -14.42
N LEU A 23 13.70 -16.61 -14.12
CA LEU A 23 14.25 -16.59 -12.77
C LEU A 23 13.45 -15.69 -11.83
N LEU A 24 12.94 -14.55 -12.30
CA LEU A 24 12.01 -13.69 -11.54
C LEU A 24 10.74 -14.47 -11.17
N VAL A 25 10.17 -15.25 -12.09
CA VAL A 25 9.00 -16.10 -11.79
C VAL A 25 9.29 -17.07 -10.65
N ALA A 26 10.47 -17.71 -10.67
CA ALA A 26 10.91 -18.62 -9.62
C ALA A 26 11.15 -17.90 -8.28
N PHE A 27 11.81 -16.73 -8.33
CA PHE A 27 12.08 -15.88 -7.18
C PHE A 27 10.77 -15.48 -6.48
N PHE A 28 9.77 -14.99 -7.21
CA PHE A 28 8.48 -14.66 -6.60
C PHE A 28 7.74 -15.86 -6.04
N LYS A 29 7.86 -17.04 -6.67
CA LYS A 29 7.13 -18.24 -6.21
C LYS A 29 7.64 -18.72 -4.85
N GLN A 30 8.94 -18.63 -4.63
CA GLN A 30 9.60 -19.19 -3.45
C GLN A 30 9.99 -18.12 -2.44
N GLY A 31 10.05 -16.86 -2.84
CA GLY A 31 10.62 -15.75 -2.08
C GLY A 31 9.61 -14.70 -1.63
N ALA A 32 8.30 -14.87 -1.84
CA ALA A 32 7.30 -13.84 -1.50
C ALA A 32 7.37 -13.37 -0.03
N GLN A 33 7.59 -14.29 0.92
CA GLN A 33 7.76 -13.96 2.34
C GLN A 33 9.12 -13.29 2.58
N TRP A 34 10.18 -13.87 2.03
CA TRP A 34 11.54 -13.35 2.14
C TRP A 34 11.66 -11.92 1.59
N ILE A 35 10.96 -11.59 0.50
CA ILE A 35 10.92 -10.23 -0.06
C ILE A 35 10.34 -9.25 0.95
N ARG A 36 9.26 -9.61 1.66
CA ARG A 36 8.68 -8.75 2.70
C ARG A 36 9.62 -8.56 3.88
N GLU A 37 10.27 -9.62 4.32
CA GLU A 37 11.24 -9.58 5.42
C GLU A 37 12.51 -8.79 5.06
N ASN A 38 12.83 -8.65 3.78
CA ASN A 38 14.03 -7.97 3.27
C ASN A 38 13.65 -6.82 2.33
N PHE A 39 12.53 -6.16 2.61
CA PHE A 39 11.89 -5.27 1.64
C PHE A 39 12.76 -4.08 1.24
N VAL A 40 13.42 -3.43 2.20
CA VAL A 40 14.33 -2.31 1.93
C VAL A 40 15.45 -2.72 0.97
N TYR A 41 16.06 -3.89 1.20
CA TYR A 41 17.09 -4.41 0.32
C TYR A 41 16.56 -4.68 -1.10
N VAL A 42 15.41 -5.33 -1.21
CA VAL A 42 14.77 -5.60 -2.51
C VAL A 42 14.36 -4.32 -3.22
N TYR A 43 13.86 -3.32 -2.50
CA TYR A 43 13.51 -2.01 -3.03
C TYR A 43 14.74 -1.33 -3.67
N LYS A 44 15.87 -1.27 -2.94
CA LYS A 44 17.13 -0.73 -3.46
C LYS A 44 17.57 -1.43 -4.75
N ILE A 45 17.52 -2.77 -4.78
CA ILE A 45 17.83 -3.54 -5.99
C ILE A 45 16.86 -3.19 -7.14
N SER A 46 15.57 -3.01 -6.87
CA SER A 46 14.60 -2.64 -7.90
C SER A 46 14.83 -1.24 -8.50
N LEU A 47 15.44 -0.32 -7.75
CA LEU A 47 15.85 1.00 -8.24
C LEU A 47 17.10 0.94 -9.11
N GLN A 48 18.05 0.06 -8.76
CA GLN A 48 19.33 -0.07 -9.46
C GLN A 48 19.20 -0.85 -10.78
N HIS A 49 18.33 -1.87 -10.83
CA HIS A 49 18.22 -2.79 -11.95
C HIS A 49 16.92 -2.56 -12.75
N HIS A 50 16.94 -1.54 -13.62
CA HIS A 50 15.79 -1.11 -14.43
C HIS A 50 15.15 -2.21 -15.32
N LYS A 51 15.89 -3.28 -15.64
CA LYS A 51 15.35 -4.42 -16.39
C LYS A 51 14.39 -5.28 -15.57
N PHE A 52 14.46 -5.23 -14.24
CA PHE A 52 13.61 -6.00 -13.34
C PHE A 52 12.21 -5.37 -13.19
N THR A 53 11.55 -5.08 -14.32
CA THR A 53 10.24 -4.42 -14.38
C THR A 53 9.19 -5.12 -13.52
N GLN A 54 9.13 -6.45 -13.54
CA GLN A 54 8.22 -7.24 -12.69
C GLN A 54 8.53 -7.11 -11.19
N LEU A 55 9.80 -6.90 -10.82
CA LEU A 55 10.20 -6.66 -9.44
C LEU A 55 9.78 -5.26 -9.00
N SER A 56 10.02 -4.26 -9.83
CA SER A 56 9.60 -2.87 -9.58
C SER A 56 8.08 -2.78 -9.42
N GLU A 57 7.29 -3.44 -10.28
CA GLU A 57 5.83 -3.54 -10.15
C GLU A 57 5.41 -4.20 -8.82
N TYR A 58 6.05 -5.30 -8.44
CA TYR A 58 5.75 -5.99 -7.18
C TYR A 58 6.11 -5.15 -5.94
N VAL A 59 7.21 -4.43 -6.00
CA VAL A 59 7.64 -3.48 -4.97
C VAL A 59 6.65 -2.32 -4.84
N ASP A 60 6.19 -1.76 -5.96
CA ASP A 60 5.17 -0.70 -5.98
C ASP A 60 3.84 -1.18 -5.38
N ASP A 61 3.43 -2.42 -5.68
CA ASP A 61 2.25 -3.04 -5.06
C ASP A 61 2.41 -3.16 -3.53
N ILE A 62 3.58 -3.55 -3.02
CA ILE A 62 3.83 -3.59 -1.56
C ILE A 62 3.75 -2.19 -0.96
N ILE A 63 4.41 -1.19 -1.55
CA ILE A 63 4.37 0.21 -1.07
C ILE A 63 2.93 0.72 -1.02
N GLN A 64 2.13 0.38 -2.02
CA GLN A 64 0.75 0.87 -2.12
C GLN A 64 -0.20 0.14 -1.16
N TYR A 65 -0.14 -1.19 -1.08
CA TYR A 65 -1.16 -1.99 -0.40
C TYR A 65 -0.72 -2.53 0.95
N GLU A 66 0.57 -2.72 1.16
CA GLU A 66 1.19 -3.22 2.40
C GLU A 66 2.32 -2.27 2.93
N PRO A 67 2.14 -0.93 2.98
CA PRO A 67 3.17 0.02 3.42
C PRO A 67 3.77 -0.26 4.80
N GLU A 68 3.05 -0.99 5.67
CA GLU A 68 3.56 -1.50 6.94
C GLU A 68 4.84 -2.35 6.79
N VAL A 69 5.03 -3.00 5.64
CA VAL A 69 6.24 -3.78 5.33
C VAL A 69 7.46 -2.87 5.26
N LEU A 70 7.30 -1.67 4.71
CA LEU A 70 8.36 -0.66 4.65
C LEU A 70 8.50 0.07 5.99
N LEU A 71 7.41 0.58 6.54
CA LEU A 71 7.43 1.44 7.73
C LEU A 71 7.95 0.69 8.96
N HIS A 72 7.64 -0.58 9.13
CA HIS A 72 8.11 -1.37 10.26
C HIS A 72 9.46 -2.06 10.03
N SER A 73 10.09 -1.88 8.86
CA SER A 73 11.44 -2.41 8.60
C SER A 73 12.46 -1.69 9.48
N ARG A 74 13.40 -2.45 10.07
CA ARG A 74 14.50 -1.85 10.83
C ARG A 74 15.46 -1.08 9.93
N GLU A 75 15.61 -1.58 8.71
CA GLU A 75 16.44 -1.07 7.63
C GLU A 75 15.86 0.20 6.99
N PHE A 76 14.66 0.65 7.38
CA PHE A 76 14.07 1.88 6.86
C PHE A 76 15.00 3.09 7.02
N VAL A 77 15.73 3.16 8.15
CA VAL A 77 16.69 4.23 8.43
C VAL A 77 17.92 4.19 7.52
N GLU A 78 18.12 3.08 6.78
CA GLU A 78 19.22 2.94 5.83
C GLU A 78 18.88 3.47 4.43
N LEU A 79 17.62 3.87 4.19
CA LEU A 79 17.23 4.47 2.91
C LEU A 79 17.89 5.83 2.72
N GLU A 80 18.36 6.11 1.52
CA GLU A 80 18.82 7.44 1.16
C GLU A 80 17.64 8.39 0.96
N GLU A 81 17.89 9.69 1.07
CA GLU A 81 16.87 10.71 0.81
C GLU A 81 16.24 10.56 -0.58
N SER A 82 17.06 10.29 -1.59
CA SER A 82 16.65 10.05 -2.98
C SER A 82 15.72 8.84 -3.15
N GLU A 83 15.82 7.85 -2.26
CA GLU A 83 15.03 6.62 -2.28
C GLU A 83 13.72 6.79 -1.51
N LEU A 84 13.70 7.61 -0.45
CA LEU A 84 12.55 7.79 0.42
C LEU A 84 11.59 8.89 -0.06
N LEU A 85 12.10 10.01 -0.59
CA LEU A 85 11.26 11.12 -1.08
C LEU A 85 10.20 10.67 -2.11
N PRO A 86 10.52 9.83 -3.13
CA PRO A 86 9.53 9.39 -4.11
C PRO A 86 8.40 8.55 -3.49
N ILE A 87 8.67 7.84 -2.39
CA ILE A 87 7.63 7.08 -1.67
C ILE A 87 6.70 8.04 -0.93
N LEU A 88 7.27 9.04 -0.25
CA LEU A 88 6.52 10.00 0.56
C LEU A 88 5.76 11.03 -0.28
N ASP A 89 6.12 11.27 -1.53
CA ASP A 89 5.33 12.15 -2.41
C ASP A 89 4.02 11.47 -2.89
N ARG A 90 3.98 10.13 -2.95
CA ARG A 90 2.84 9.35 -3.45
C ARG A 90 1.54 9.55 -2.67
N ASP A 91 0.48 9.90 -3.38
CA ASP A 91 -0.89 9.91 -2.84
C ASP A 91 -1.46 8.50 -2.59
N ASN A 92 -0.93 7.49 -3.27
CA ASN A 92 -1.31 6.08 -3.12
C ASN A 92 -0.47 5.32 -2.08
N PHE A 93 0.41 5.99 -1.31
CA PHE A 93 1.09 5.39 -0.16
C PHE A 93 0.10 5.25 1.01
N CYS A 94 -0.64 4.15 1.05
CA CYS A 94 -1.86 4.01 1.85
C CYS A 94 -1.58 3.73 3.34
N VAL A 95 -1.07 4.67 4.12
CA VAL A 95 -0.84 4.49 5.57
C VAL A 95 -2.10 4.86 6.36
N GLU A 96 -2.46 4.12 7.40
CA GLU A 96 -3.68 4.39 8.18
C GLU A 96 -3.60 5.73 8.93
N ASP A 97 -2.44 6.01 9.53
CA ASP A 97 -2.17 7.20 10.34
C ASP A 97 -0.95 7.97 9.80
N GLU A 98 -1.13 9.22 9.39
CA GLU A 98 -0.01 10.07 8.93
C GLU A 98 0.98 10.34 10.08
N ALA A 99 0.58 10.20 11.34
CA ALA A 99 1.48 10.29 12.49
C ALA A 99 2.60 9.24 12.43
N GLU A 100 2.30 8.03 11.97
CA GLU A 100 3.28 6.95 11.85
C GLU A 100 4.37 7.33 10.84
N ILE A 101 3.99 7.93 9.72
CA ILE A 101 4.95 8.42 8.72
C ILE A 101 5.88 9.47 9.35
N TRP A 102 5.30 10.41 10.11
CA TRP A 102 6.08 11.44 10.79
C TRP A 102 7.08 10.84 11.78
N ASP A 103 6.64 9.91 12.63
CA ASP A 103 7.52 9.24 13.60
C ASP A 103 8.68 8.53 12.89
N ARG A 104 8.41 7.82 11.78
CA ARG A 104 9.43 7.17 10.96
C ARG A 104 10.41 8.15 10.30
N ILE A 105 9.93 9.30 9.83
CA ILE A 105 10.79 10.37 9.29
C ILE A 105 11.71 10.93 10.38
N ILE A 106 11.22 11.10 11.61
CA ILE A 106 12.03 11.54 12.74
C ILE A 106 13.09 10.50 13.08
N GLU A 107 12.71 9.24 13.19
CA GLU A 107 13.68 8.14 13.41
C GLU A 107 14.75 8.10 12.32
N TRP A 108 14.35 8.23 11.05
CA TRP A 108 15.28 8.32 9.92
C TRP A 108 16.22 9.51 10.05
N GLY A 109 15.69 10.70 10.36
CA GLY A 109 16.48 11.92 10.54
C GLY A 109 17.51 11.79 11.66
N CYS A 110 17.09 11.26 12.82
CA CYS A 110 17.99 10.98 13.95
C CYS A 110 19.07 9.97 13.58
N ALA A 111 18.74 8.91 12.84
CA ALA A 111 19.72 7.93 12.39
C ALA A 111 20.75 8.50 11.40
N GLN A 112 20.35 9.48 10.56
CA GLN A 112 21.30 10.22 9.72
C GLN A 112 22.20 11.16 10.55
N GLN A 113 21.69 11.64 11.68
CA GLN A 113 22.31 12.67 12.52
C GLN A 113 23.09 12.07 13.69
N ASN A 114 24.30 11.54 13.44
CA ASN A 114 25.12 10.82 14.43
C ASN A 114 24.38 9.62 15.06
N SER A 115 25.01 8.46 15.16
CA SER A 115 24.34 7.19 15.56
C SER A 115 23.72 7.14 16.97
N HIS A 116 23.68 8.25 17.71
CA HIS A 116 23.19 8.34 19.08
C HIS A 116 22.22 9.51 19.34
N LEU A 117 21.73 10.22 18.32
CA LEU A 117 20.74 11.28 18.56
C LEU A 117 19.42 10.66 19.03
N SER A 118 18.95 11.11 20.19
CA SER A 118 17.67 10.71 20.76
C SER A 118 16.51 11.18 19.88
N THR A 119 15.42 10.42 19.83
CA THR A 119 14.20 10.87 19.16
C THR A 119 13.42 11.88 19.99
N ASP A 120 13.74 12.06 21.29
CA ASP A 120 13.11 13.07 22.14
C ASP A 120 13.70 14.48 21.85
N PRO A 121 12.92 15.40 21.25
CA PRO A 121 13.42 16.73 20.90
C PRO A 121 13.69 17.64 22.11
N SER A 122 13.30 17.23 23.31
CA SER A 122 13.66 17.95 24.55
C SER A 122 15.13 17.79 24.93
N GLU A 123 15.78 16.72 24.43
CA GLU A 123 17.19 16.42 24.65
C GLU A 123 18.11 17.08 23.60
N TRP A 124 17.55 17.70 22.56
CA TRP A 124 18.31 18.29 21.45
C TRP A 124 18.95 19.62 21.82
N SER A 125 20.23 19.76 21.49
CA SER A 125 20.93 21.05 21.53
C SER A 125 20.46 21.99 20.41
N GLY A 126 20.90 23.25 20.46
CA GLY A 126 20.65 24.19 19.37
C GLY A 126 21.24 23.74 18.04
N GLU A 127 22.40 23.10 18.06
CA GLU A 127 23.06 22.56 16.86
C GLU A 127 22.29 21.37 16.30
N ASP A 128 21.80 20.46 17.15
CA ASP A 128 20.98 19.33 16.74
C ASP A 128 19.69 19.79 16.05
N ILE A 129 19.05 20.84 16.59
CA ILE A 129 17.84 21.43 15.99
C ILE A 129 18.13 21.98 14.59
N GLU A 130 19.22 22.73 14.40
CA GLU A 130 19.58 23.28 13.10
C GLU A 130 19.97 22.17 12.10
N SER A 131 20.67 21.14 12.56
CA SER A 131 21.01 19.99 11.73
C SER A 131 19.76 19.21 11.30
N MET A 132 18.84 18.94 12.22
CA MET A 132 17.56 18.28 11.92
C MET A 132 16.68 19.10 10.98
N LYS A 133 16.67 20.44 11.09
CA LYS A 133 15.99 21.31 10.11
C LYS A 133 16.53 21.11 8.71
N LEU A 134 17.85 21.04 8.56
CA LEU A 134 18.49 20.85 7.25
C LEU A 134 18.17 19.47 6.68
N THR A 135 18.32 18.42 7.48
CA THR A 135 18.04 17.03 7.07
C THR A 135 16.59 16.79 6.71
N LEU A 136 15.64 17.36 7.47
CA LEU A 136 14.21 17.12 7.25
C LEU A 136 13.57 18.14 6.30
N LYS A 137 14.33 19.11 5.78
CA LYS A 137 13.82 20.20 4.94
C LYS A 137 12.98 19.73 3.76
N ASN A 138 13.40 18.66 3.08
CA ASN A 138 12.70 18.14 1.90
C ASN A 138 11.58 17.15 2.27
N PHE A 139 11.59 16.62 3.49
CA PHE A 139 10.59 15.69 4.01
C PHE A 139 9.37 16.42 4.58
N ILE A 140 9.58 17.50 5.33
CA ILE A 140 8.52 18.26 6.00
C ILE A 140 7.38 18.65 5.04
N PRO A 141 7.62 19.15 3.82
CA PRO A 141 6.54 19.48 2.88
C PRO A 141 5.74 18.28 2.37
N LEU A 142 6.25 17.05 2.52
CA LEU A 142 5.60 15.83 2.06
C LEU A 142 4.67 15.21 3.10
N VAL A 143 4.73 15.67 4.35
CA VAL A 143 3.89 15.17 5.44
C VAL A 143 2.56 15.91 5.45
N ARG A 144 1.45 15.16 5.47
CA ARG A 144 0.10 15.74 5.40
C ARG A 144 -0.42 16.14 6.80
N PHE A 145 0.31 17.03 7.48
CA PHE A 145 0.01 17.47 8.86
C PHE A 145 -1.44 17.92 9.08
N PHE A 146 -2.02 18.64 8.11
CA PHE A 146 -3.40 19.14 8.16
C PHE A 146 -4.48 18.04 8.09
N THR A 147 -4.08 16.79 7.82
CA THR A 147 -4.99 15.64 7.76
C THR A 147 -4.97 14.81 9.04
N MET A 148 -4.03 15.10 9.96
CA MET A 148 -3.94 14.46 11.26
C MET A 148 -5.08 14.96 12.16
N SER A 149 -5.49 14.13 13.12
CA SER A 149 -6.35 14.61 14.19
C SER A 149 -5.55 15.51 15.15
N SER A 150 -6.24 16.40 15.85
CA SER A 150 -5.60 17.33 16.79
C SER A 150 -4.85 16.60 17.91
N ASP A 151 -5.35 15.45 18.38
CA ASP A 151 -4.69 14.66 19.42
C ASP A 151 -3.39 14.01 18.92
N LYS A 152 -3.39 13.50 17.69
CA LYS A 152 -2.20 12.90 17.06
C LYS A 152 -1.16 13.94 16.77
N PHE A 153 -1.57 15.06 16.18
CA PHE A 153 -0.67 16.19 15.92
C PHE A 153 -0.03 16.70 17.22
N TYR A 154 -0.83 16.90 18.27
CA TYR A 154 -0.32 17.41 19.55
C TYR A 154 0.69 16.46 20.23
N LYS A 155 0.48 15.14 20.09
CA LYS A 155 1.36 14.14 20.71
C LYS A 155 2.63 13.88 19.90
N HIS A 156 2.51 13.71 18.58
CA HIS A 156 3.60 13.24 17.72
C HIS A 156 4.37 14.37 17.03
N VAL A 157 3.69 15.46 16.67
CA VAL A 157 4.28 16.50 15.80
C VAL A 157 4.67 17.74 16.60
N ARG A 158 3.80 18.22 17.49
CA ARG A 158 4.01 19.43 18.28
C ARG A 158 5.33 19.45 19.07
N PRO A 159 5.84 18.34 19.65
CA PRO A 159 7.15 18.36 20.33
C PRO A 159 8.30 18.88 19.45
N TYR A 160 8.17 18.75 18.13
CA TYR A 160 9.16 19.16 17.14
C TYR A 160 8.89 20.56 16.56
N GLU A 161 8.12 21.42 17.24
CA GLU A 161 7.76 22.76 16.75
C GLU A 161 8.96 23.62 16.35
N LYS A 162 10.10 23.43 17.02
CA LYS A 162 11.35 24.18 16.74
C LYS A 162 11.88 23.93 15.33
N ILE A 163 11.66 22.74 14.75
CA ILE A 163 12.08 22.41 13.38
C ILE A 163 10.98 22.68 12.34
N LEU A 164 9.71 22.74 12.76
CA LEU A 164 8.55 22.93 11.88
C LEU A 164 8.22 24.40 11.61
N GLY A 165 8.66 25.31 12.47
CA GLY A 165 8.42 26.75 12.32
C GLY A 165 6.94 27.09 12.22
N ASN A 166 6.55 27.86 11.19
CA ASN A 166 5.17 28.35 11.02
C ASN A 166 4.16 27.24 10.70
N ILE A 167 4.60 26.04 10.30
CA ILE A 167 3.69 24.93 10.01
C ILE A 167 2.87 24.57 11.27
N CYS A 168 3.51 24.58 12.45
CA CYS A 168 2.81 24.25 13.70
C CYS A 168 1.64 25.18 13.98
N GLU A 169 1.89 26.49 13.91
CA GLU A 169 0.86 27.50 14.17
C GLU A 169 -0.28 27.40 13.14
N GLN A 170 0.05 27.21 11.86
CA GLN A 170 -0.95 27.04 10.81
C GLN A 170 -1.82 25.79 11.02
N VAL A 171 -1.23 24.66 11.43
CA VAL A 171 -2.00 23.44 11.73
C VAL A 171 -2.89 23.66 12.95
N LEU A 172 -2.41 24.30 14.01
CA LEU A 172 -3.23 24.64 15.19
C LEU A 172 -4.41 25.56 14.82
N GLN A 173 -4.17 26.59 14.00
CA GLN A 173 -5.22 27.46 13.50
C GLN A 173 -6.27 26.70 12.69
N SER A 174 -5.86 25.70 11.91
CA SER A 174 -6.79 24.87 11.12
C SER A 174 -7.79 24.10 12.00
N TYR A 175 -7.41 23.73 13.24
CA TYR A 175 -8.31 23.09 14.20
C TYR A 175 -9.24 24.08 14.91
N LEU A 176 -8.77 25.32 15.13
CA LEU A 176 -9.46 26.30 15.97
C LEU A 176 -10.35 27.27 15.18
N ILE A 177 -10.01 27.54 13.91
CA ILE A 177 -10.65 28.56 13.10
C ILE A 177 -11.46 27.90 11.98
N LYS A 178 -12.79 28.03 12.04
CA LYS A 178 -13.68 27.51 11.02
C LYS A 178 -13.42 28.18 9.67
N GLY A 179 -13.22 27.38 8.62
CA GLY A 179 -12.98 27.88 7.26
C GLY A 179 -11.57 28.44 7.03
N TRP A 180 -10.65 28.21 7.97
CA TRP A 180 -9.24 28.56 7.80
C TRP A 180 -8.66 27.97 6.52
N GLN A 181 -7.70 28.70 5.92
CA GLN A 181 -7.00 28.31 4.71
C GLN A 181 -5.49 28.47 4.90
N PRO A 182 -4.68 27.55 4.34
CA PRO A 182 -3.23 27.62 4.42
C PRO A 182 -2.66 28.84 3.71
N ARG A 183 -1.60 29.40 4.27
CA ARG A 183 -0.86 30.54 3.71
C ARG A 183 0.56 30.12 3.39
N ASP A 184 0.97 30.34 2.15
CA ASP A 184 2.35 30.13 1.67
C ASP A 184 2.89 28.69 1.90
N ILE A 185 1.99 27.71 2.05
CA ILE A 185 2.32 26.29 2.23
C ILE A 185 1.53 25.46 1.21
N ARG A 186 2.22 24.57 0.51
CA ARG A 186 1.58 23.53 -0.30
C ARG A 186 0.98 22.47 0.63
N VAL A 187 -0.34 22.38 0.67
CA VAL A 187 -1.04 21.34 1.41
C VAL A 187 -1.33 20.17 0.48
N LEU A 188 -0.73 19.01 0.79
CA LEU A 188 -1.00 17.77 0.09
C LEU A 188 -2.34 17.15 0.53
N PRO A 189 -3.07 16.47 -0.36
CA PRO A 189 -4.30 15.78 -0.01
C PRO A 189 -4.00 14.57 0.89
N ARG A 190 -4.97 14.13 1.68
CA ARG A 190 -4.84 12.92 2.53
C ARG A 190 -4.43 11.71 1.67
N ARG A 191 -3.44 10.93 2.15
CA ARG A 191 -3.11 9.61 1.57
C ARG A 191 -4.31 8.69 1.74
N ASN A 192 -4.41 7.65 0.91
CA ASN A 192 -5.59 6.78 0.82
C ASN A 192 -6.75 7.39 0.04
N LYS A 193 -6.49 7.86 -1.19
CA LYS A 193 -7.54 7.90 -2.22
C LYS A 193 -7.88 6.52 -2.80
N ALA A 194 -7.64 5.44 -2.06
CA ALA A 194 -8.44 4.22 -2.21
C ALA A 194 -9.84 4.57 -1.64
N SER A 195 -10.84 4.94 -2.41
CA SER A 195 -11.07 4.71 -3.83
C SER A 195 -12.07 5.74 -4.38
N ARG A 196 -12.12 5.92 -5.70
CA ARG A 196 -13.33 6.42 -6.39
C ARG A 196 -14.52 5.44 -6.28
N ALA A 197 -14.37 4.29 -5.60
CA ALA A 197 -15.52 3.49 -5.23
C ALA A 197 -16.15 4.16 -4.00
N ASN A 198 -17.10 5.06 -4.25
CA ASN A 198 -18.06 5.55 -3.26
C ASN A 198 -18.95 4.37 -2.79
N SER A 199 -18.36 3.33 -2.20
CA SER A 199 -19.08 2.18 -1.70
C SER A 199 -19.73 2.55 -0.38
N LYS A 200 -21.07 2.49 -0.33
CA LYS A 200 -21.83 2.59 0.93
C LYS A 200 -21.71 1.32 1.78
N LEU A 201 -21.15 0.23 1.21
CA LEU A 201 -21.11 -1.10 1.82
C LEU A 201 -19.75 -1.45 2.42
N LEU A 202 -18.67 -0.88 1.86
CA LEU A 202 -17.30 -1.19 2.28
C LEU A 202 -16.57 0.08 2.69
N ASN A 203 -15.88 0.00 3.82
CA ASN A 203 -14.93 1.05 4.22
C ASN A 203 -13.58 0.84 3.51
N ASN A 204 -12.72 1.86 3.55
CA ASN A 204 -11.41 1.84 2.88
C ASN A 204 -10.51 0.71 3.38
N ARG A 205 -10.61 0.33 4.67
CA ARG A 205 -9.85 -0.78 5.24
C ARG A 205 -10.25 -2.11 4.60
N GLN A 206 -11.54 -2.36 4.45
CA GLN A 206 -12.06 -3.56 3.81
C GLN A 206 -11.71 -3.61 2.31
N ILE A 207 -11.82 -2.47 1.63
CA ILE A 207 -11.39 -2.34 0.24
C ILE A 207 -9.92 -2.73 0.11
N ARG A 208 -9.04 -2.19 0.98
CA ARG A 208 -7.62 -2.52 1.00
C ARG A 208 -7.36 -4.00 1.26
N GLU A 209 -8.04 -4.62 2.22
CA GLU A 209 -7.88 -6.05 2.49
C GLU A 209 -8.29 -6.91 1.28
N ILE A 210 -9.36 -6.54 0.57
CA ILE A 210 -9.75 -7.19 -0.69
C ILE A 210 -8.65 -7.02 -1.73
N TYR A 211 -8.13 -5.82 -1.92
CA TYR A 211 -7.01 -5.57 -2.83
C TYR A 211 -5.78 -6.41 -2.46
N LYS A 212 -5.30 -6.36 -1.21
CA LYS A 212 -4.21 -7.22 -0.71
C LYS A 212 -4.43 -8.68 -1.08
N LYS A 213 -5.65 -9.19 -0.91
CA LYS A 213 -6.00 -10.56 -1.28
C LYS A 213 -5.93 -10.81 -2.79
N ILE A 214 -6.42 -9.89 -3.61
CA ILE A 214 -6.30 -9.97 -5.08
C ILE A 214 -4.83 -10.02 -5.50
N TYR A 215 -4.00 -9.10 -5.00
CA TYR A 215 -2.59 -9.02 -5.34
C TYR A 215 -1.83 -10.27 -4.89
N SER A 216 -2.16 -10.83 -3.72
CA SER A 216 -1.60 -12.11 -3.27
C SER A 216 -1.94 -13.30 -4.19
N LYS A 217 -2.98 -13.17 -5.04
CA LYS A 217 -3.51 -14.19 -5.93
C LYS A 217 -3.38 -13.86 -7.43
N LYS A 218 -2.76 -12.75 -7.85
CA LYS A 218 -2.70 -12.39 -9.28
C LYS A 218 -1.85 -13.39 -10.09
N PRO A 219 -2.29 -13.81 -11.30
CA PRO A 219 -1.46 -14.58 -12.21
C PRO A 219 -0.33 -13.70 -12.79
N LYS A 220 0.90 -14.19 -12.68
CA LYS A 220 2.17 -13.46 -12.93
C LYS A 220 2.43 -12.97 -14.37
N LYS A 221 1.51 -13.17 -15.32
CA LYS A 221 1.66 -12.76 -16.74
C LYS A 221 0.77 -11.60 -17.15
N SER A 222 -0.05 -11.06 -16.25
CA SER A 222 -0.97 -9.99 -16.63
C SER A 222 -0.41 -8.61 -16.35
N ARG A 223 -0.01 -7.90 -17.41
CA ARG A 223 0.01 -6.44 -17.46
C ARG A 223 -1.43 -5.94 -17.29
N PHE A 224 -1.95 -5.97 -16.08
CA PHE A 224 -3.20 -5.29 -15.75
C PHE A 224 -2.85 -3.90 -15.24
N ILE A 225 -2.60 -3.05 -16.24
CA ILE A 225 -2.52 -1.59 -16.22
C ILE A 225 -3.72 -1.07 -15.44
N GLU A 226 -3.49 -0.29 -14.37
CA GLU A 226 -4.50 0.60 -13.74
C GLU A 226 -5.94 0.07 -13.69
N ASP A 227 -6.18 -1.16 -13.26
CA ASP A 227 -7.55 -1.67 -13.25
C ASP A 227 -8.31 -1.11 -12.04
N ALA A 228 -9.03 -0.02 -12.30
CA ALA A 228 -10.15 0.42 -11.49
C ALA A 228 -11.16 -0.72 -11.39
N TYR A 229 -11.04 -1.58 -10.39
CA TYR A 229 -12.04 -2.61 -10.10
C TYR A 229 -13.38 -1.92 -9.92
N THR A 230 -14.33 -2.23 -10.81
CA THR A 230 -15.68 -1.71 -10.68
C THR A 230 -16.36 -2.56 -9.62
N MET A 231 -16.53 -2.00 -8.42
CA MET A 231 -17.43 -2.57 -7.43
C MET A 231 -18.86 -2.32 -7.89
N VAL A 232 -19.48 -3.33 -8.50
CA VAL A 232 -20.88 -3.26 -8.92
C VAL A 232 -21.74 -3.96 -7.87
N LEU A 233 -22.72 -3.22 -7.33
CA LEU A 233 -23.83 -3.82 -6.59
C LEU A 233 -24.78 -4.42 -7.63
N LEU A 234 -24.90 -5.74 -7.66
CA LEU A 234 -25.70 -6.47 -8.64
C LEU A 234 -26.90 -7.10 -7.96
N GLU A 235 -28.08 -6.92 -8.56
CA GLU A 235 -29.13 -7.92 -8.36
C GLU A 235 -28.69 -9.24 -9.02
N PRO A 236 -29.09 -10.42 -8.50
CA PRO A 236 -28.66 -11.72 -9.03
C PRO A 236 -28.84 -11.88 -10.55
N THR A 237 -29.83 -11.19 -11.12
CA THR A 237 -30.17 -11.20 -12.55
C THR A 237 -29.20 -10.40 -13.42
N GLN A 238 -28.35 -9.56 -12.83
CA GLN A 238 -27.46 -8.63 -13.55
C GLN A 238 -26.02 -9.17 -13.67
N TYR A 239 -25.72 -10.34 -13.09
CA TYR A 239 -24.38 -10.92 -13.04
C TYR A 239 -23.68 -10.98 -14.40
N GLU A 240 -24.38 -11.48 -15.41
CA GLU A 240 -23.83 -11.69 -16.76
C GLU A 240 -23.52 -10.40 -17.50
N THR A 241 -24.17 -9.29 -17.16
CA THR A 241 -24.02 -8.00 -17.85
C THR A 241 -22.79 -7.23 -17.36
N PHE A 242 -22.40 -7.38 -16.10
CA PHE A 242 -21.37 -6.54 -15.48
C PHE A 242 -20.03 -7.25 -15.24
N CYS A 243 -19.99 -8.58 -15.26
CA CYS A 243 -18.77 -9.36 -15.01
C CYS A 243 -17.95 -9.60 -16.29
N VAL A 244 -17.65 -8.53 -17.05
CA VAL A 244 -16.92 -8.65 -18.34
C VAL A 244 -15.40 -8.68 -18.14
N ASP A 245 -14.90 -8.05 -17.08
CA ASP A 245 -13.47 -7.93 -16.72
C ASP A 245 -13.17 -8.54 -15.32
N PRO A 246 -11.92 -8.60 -14.84
CA PRO A 246 -11.64 -8.96 -13.45
C PRO A 246 -12.47 -8.08 -12.50
N THR A 247 -13.42 -8.69 -11.80
CA THR A 247 -14.48 -7.97 -11.09
C THR A 247 -14.54 -8.39 -9.63
N VAL A 248 -14.64 -7.40 -8.74
CA VAL A 248 -15.02 -7.60 -7.34
C VAL A 248 -16.50 -7.32 -7.21
N ILE A 249 -17.26 -8.33 -6.80
CA ILE A 249 -18.71 -8.22 -6.57
C ILE A 249 -18.94 -8.15 -5.07
N VAL A 250 -19.83 -7.26 -4.65
CA VAL A 250 -20.18 -7.03 -3.25
C VAL A 250 -21.69 -6.88 -3.13
N PHE A 251 -22.30 -7.60 -2.20
CA PHE A 251 -23.74 -7.52 -1.92
C PHE A 251 -24.04 -7.68 -0.44
N ARG A 252 -25.13 -7.06 0.03
CA ARG A 252 -25.63 -7.16 1.41
C ARG A 252 -26.86 -8.04 1.42
N ILE A 253 -26.86 -9.03 2.30
CA ILE A 253 -28.04 -9.83 2.63
C ILE A 253 -28.75 -9.09 3.76
N VAL A 254 -29.86 -8.44 3.44
CA VAL A 254 -30.54 -7.49 4.33
C VAL A 254 -31.09 -8.20 5.57
N GLU A 255 -31.64 -9.40 5.42
CA GLU A 255 -32.27 -10.17 6.49
C GLU A 255 -31.29 -10.62 7.57
N LEU A 256 -30.04 -10.85 7.19
CA LEU A 256 -28.99 -11.33 8.08
C LEU A 256 -28.02 -10.24 8.51
N ASP A 257 -28.20 -9.04 7.96
CA ASP A 257 -27.28 -7.91 8.08
C ASP A 257 -25.80 -8.25 7.77
N ILE A 258 -25.58 -9.07 6.74
CA ILE A 258 -24.23 -9.54 6.35
C ILE A 258 -23.87 -8.98 4.97
N VAL A 259 -22.63 -8.52 4.83
CA VAL A 259 -22.04 -8.23 3.51
C VAL A 259 -21.18 -9.41 3.06
N ILE A 260 -21.43 -9.90 1.86
CA ILE A 260 -20.60 -10.91 1.21
C ILE A 260 -20.17 -10.44 -0.18
N GLY A 261 -19.11 -11.06 -0.69
CA GLY A 261 -18.62 -10.73 -2.01
C GLY A 261 -17.66 -11.77 -2.53
N GLY A 262 -17.12 -11.51 -3.70
CA GLY A 262 -16.13 -12.37 -4.32
C GLY A 262 -15.38 -11.66 -5.43
N TYR A 263 -14.21 -12.21 -5.75
CA TYR A 263 -13.38 -11.76 -6.84
C TYR A 263 -13.35 -12.81 -7.94
N ASN A 264 -13.71 -12.39 -9.16
CA ASN A 264 -13.55 -13.17 -10.37
C ASN A 264 -12.40 -12.55 -11.20
N PRO A 265 -11.26 -13.25 -11.38
CA PRO A 265 -10.11 -12.73 -12.14
C PRO A 265 -10.22 -12.92 -13.66
N PHE A 266 -11.29 -13.53 -14.17
CA PHE A 266 -11.38 -13.90 -15.59
C PHE A 266 -12.33 -12.98 -16.36
N LYS A 267 -11.89 -12.55 -17.55
CA LYS A 267 -12.75 -11.87 -18.52
C LYS A 267 -13.79 -12.85 -19.08
N THR A 268 -15.05 -12.48 -19.04
CA THR A 268 -16.13 -13.30 -19.62
C THR A 268 -16.22 -13.00 -21.12
N LYS A 269 -15.37 -13.63 -21.95
CA LYS A 269 -15.52 -13.56 -23.41
C LYS A 269 -16.60 -14.54 -23.87
N TYR A 270 -17.72 -14.02 -24.38
CA TYR A 270 -18.73 -14.75 -25.16
C TYR A 270 -18.24 -15.17 -26.56
N SER A 271 -16.93 -15.35 -26.79
CA SER A 271 -16.45 -15.85 -28.07
C SER A 271 -16.31 -17.37 -28.01
N LEU A 272 -17.22 -18.04 -28.71
CA LEU A 272 -17.14 -19.44 -29.10
C LEU A 272 -15.68 -19.83 -29.40
N ILE A 273 -15.18 -20.79 -28.62
CA ILE A 273 -13.95 -21.55 -28.86
C ILE A 273 -12.65 -20.73 -28.70
N SER A 274 -12.16 -20.63 -27.45
CA SER A 274 -10.91 -21.29 -27.02
C SER A 274 -10.48 -20.82 -25.61
N HIS A 275 -10.21 -21.78 -24.73
CA HIS A 275 -9.64 -21.62 -23.37
C HIS A 275 -10.54 -20.99 -22.29
N SER A 276 -11.64 -21.66 -21.95
CA SER A 276 -12.21 -21.50 -20.61
C SER A 276 -11.13 -21.85 -19.57
N PRO A 277 -10.89 -21.01 -18.54
CA PRO A 277 -9.89 -21.28 -17.52
C PRO A 277 -10.23 -22.60 -16.82
N THR A 278 -9.21 -23.44 -16.61
CA THR A 278 -9.38 -24.74 -15.95
C THR A 278 -10.01 -24.55 -14.57
N PHE A 279 -10.81 -25.51 -14.11
CA PHE A 279 -11.41 -25.48 -12.78
C PHE A 279 -10.37 -25.22 -11.67
N LYS A 280 -9.16 -25.77 -11.83
CA LYS A 280 -8.02 -25.53 -10.96
C LYS A 280 -7.59 -24.06 -10.94
N SER A 281 -7.41 -23.43 -12.10
CA SER A 281 -7.08 -21.99 -12.18
C SER A 281 -8.19 -21.10 -11.60
N LYS A 282 -9.46 -21.51 -11.75
CA LYS A 282 -10.59 -20.78 -11.16
C LYS A 282 -10.53 -20.76 -9.63
N LEU A 283 -10.25 -21.91 -9.01
CA LEU A 283 -10.08 -22.02 -7.56
C LEU A 283 -8.83 -21.31 -7.04
N GLU A 284 -7.76 -21.29 -7.83
CA GLU A 284 -6.49 -20.70 -7.44
C GLU A 284 -6.59 -19.17 -7.30
N TYR A 285 -7.20 -18.51 -8.29
CA TYR A 285 -7.16 -17.05 -8.41
C TYR A 285 -8.46 -16.34 -7.96
N SER A 286 -9.58 -17.06 -7.86
CA SER A 286 -10.82 -16.51 -7.32
C SER A 286 -10.87 -16.64 -5.79
N PHE A 287 -11.71 -15.85 -5.14
CA PHE A 287 -12.03 -16.01 -3.73
C PHE A 287 -13.40 -15.42 -3.40
N MET A 288 -14.00 -15.88 -2.31
CA MET A 288 -15.15 -15.24 -1.68
C MET A 288 -14.72 -14.58 -0.38
N PHE A 289 -15.50 -13.61 0.09
CA PHE A 289 -15.34 -13.04 1.41
C PHE A 289 -16.69 -12.75 2.08
N LYS A 290 -16.69 -12.80 3.41
CA LYS A 290 -17.77 -12.32 4.28
C LYS A 290 -17.22 -11.24 5.19
N ILE A 291 -18.06 -10.26 5.49
CA ILE A 291 -17.79 -9.20 6.46
C ILE A 291 -18.68 -9.42 7.67
N ASP A 292 -18.07 -9.39 8.84
CA ASP A 292 -18.68 -9.68 10.13
C ASP A 292 -18.11 -8.68 11.14
N ASP A 293 -18.92 -7.74 11.63
CA ASP A 293 -18.53 -6.70 12.59
C ASP A 293 -17.14 -6.08 12.29
N GLU A 294 -16.96 -5.61 11.04
CA GLU A 294 -15.74 -5.01 10.46
C GLU A 294 -14.64 -5.95 9.94
N LYS A 295 -14.58 -7.22 10.35
CA LYS A 295 -13.53 -8.15 9.90
C LYS A 295 -13.92 -8.86 8.61
N ILE A 296 -12.99 -8.88 7.65
CA ILE A 296 -13.11 -9.67 6.43
C ILE A 296 -12.61 -11.09 6.68
N LYS A 297 -13.44 -12.08 6.30
CA LYS A 297 -13.09 -13.50 6.28
C LYS A 297 -13.07 -13.98 4.83
N PHE A 298 -11.90 -14.39 4.34
CA PHE A 298 -11.73 -14.91 2.99
C PHE A 298 -11.90 -16.42 2.94
N SER A 299 -12.50 -16.94 1.85
CA SER A 299 -12.51 -18.37 1.54
C SER A 299 -12.07 -18.63 0.11
N SER A 300 -11.27 -19.67 -0.06
CA SER A 300 -10.66 -20.07 -1.34
C SER A 300 -11.60 -20.90 -2.23
N ILE A 301 -12.76 -21.32 -1.72
CA ILE A 301 -13.63 -22.25 -2.42
C ILE A 301 -14.97 -21.57 -2.70
N VAL A 302 -15.26 -21.41 -3.99
CA VAL A 302 -16.59 -21.07 -4.47
C VAL A 302 -17.53 -22.23 -4.06
N GLY A 303 -18.43 -21.99 -3.10
CA GLY A 303 -19.46 -22.96 -2.68
C GLY A 303 -19.18 -23.82 -1.44
N THR A 304 -18.37 -23.39 -0.46
CA THR A 304 -18.20 -24.15 0.79
C THR A 304 -19.37 -24.03 1.78
N LYS A 305 -19.50 -25.08 2.61
CA LYS A 305 -20.36 -25.13 3.79
C LYS A 305 -20.11 -24.00 4.80
N GLU A 306 -18.95 -23.34 4.76
CA GLU A 306 -18.56 -22.21 5.63
C GLU A 306 -19.40 -20.94 5.42
N PHE A 307 -20.04 -20.81 4.25
CA PHE A 307 -20.96 -19.72 3.92
C PHE A 307 -22.42 -20.19 3.92
N LYS A 308 -22.74 -21.29 4.62
CA LYS A 308 -24.13 -21.66 4.84
C LYS A 308 -24.79 -20.57 5.68
N LEU A 309 -25.67 -19.82 5.03
CA LEU A 309 -26.67 -19.00 5.71
C LEU A 309 -27.53 -19.98 6.52
N GLN A 310 -27.35 -20.00 7.83
CA GLN A 310 -28.30 -20.69 8.71
C GLN A 310 -29.53 -19.81 8.75
N TYR A 311 -30.60 -20.26 8.09
CA TYR A 311 -31.92 -19.64 8.10
C TYR A 311 -32.61 -19.83 9.43
#